data_AF-R1DMN5-F1
#
_entry.id   AF-R1DMN5-F1
#
_cell.length_a   1.000
_cell.length_b   1.000
_cell.length_c   1.000
_cell.angle_alpha   90.00
_cell.angle_beta   90.00
_cell.angle_gamma   90.00
#
_symmetry.space_group_name_H-M   'P 1'
#
loop_
_entity.id
_entity.type
_entity.pdbx_description
1 polymer ?
#
loop_
_entity_poly.entity_id
_entity_poly.type
_entity_poly.pdbx_seq_one_letter_code
_entity_poly.pdbx_strand_id
1 'polypeptide(L)'
;CCNDEQTFFIVTFSCYVAAVGLVWRSPVFKPFKLWTTLMHEFSHACGAWLTCNKVTGIEVHWNEGGLTHWQGDTRRMTMSKHVVLPAGYLGSTLWGVLTILSVSNYGWARVTGCVMLTACVICLAYAIFGKSNEERTPLIACCIAFGALLGTTTVLSYVMGGDPGSHNHIWDLLLYSVLLFVGTLNAMYATVDIYDDTISRT
;
A
#
# COMPACT_ATOMS: atom_id res chain seq x y z
N CYS A 1 -5.28 24.80 20.73
CA CYS A 1 -6.62 24.37 20.28
C CYS A 1 -6.46 23.10 19.44
N CYS A 2 -6.51 21.93 20.08
CA CYS A 2 -6.73 20.65 19.41
C CYS A 2 -7.88 19.97 20.15
N ASN A 3 -8.78 19.33 19.42
CA ASN A 3 -9.81 18.48 20.01
C ASN A 3 -9.15 17.19 20.53
N ASP A 4 -9.73 16.52 21.53
CA ASP A 4 -9.13 15.29 22.11
C ASP A 4 -8.89 14.21 21.04
N GLU A 5 -9.78 14.10 20.06
CA GLU A 5 -9.66 13.19 18.92
C GLU A 5 -8.46 13.48 18.00
N GLN A 6 -8.16 14.76 17.76
CA GLN A 6 -7.01 15.16 16.95
C GLN A 6 -5.70 14.81 17.65
N THR A 7 -5.66 14.99 18.97
CA THR A 7 -4.52 14.60 19.80
C THR A 7 -4.30 13.09 19.73
N PHE A 8 -5.37 12.29 19.87
CA PHE A 8 -5.29 10.83 19.75
C PHE A 8 -4.75 10.38 18.37
N PHE A 9 -5.24 10.98 17.29
CA PHE A 9 -4.77 10.69 15.93
C PHE A 9 -3.27 10.99 15.77
N ILE A 10 -2.82 12.19 16.15
CA ILE A 10 -1.42 12.62 15.98
C ILE A 10 -0.49 11.75 16.83
N VAL A 11 -0.87 11.45 18.07
CA VAL A 11 -0.09 10.58 18.96
C VAL A 11 0.02 9.18 18.39
N THR A 12 -1.09 8.58 17.95
CA THR A 12 -1.09 7.22 17.38
C THR A 12 -0.25 7.15 16.11
N PHE A 13 -0.40 8.12 15.21
CA PHE A 13 0.41 8.22 13.99
C PHE A 13 1.90 8.34 14.32
N SER A 14 2.27 9.22 15.26
CA SER A 14 3.66 9.43 15.67
C SER A 14 4.26 8.16 16.29
N CYS A 15 3.50 7.44 17.10
CA CYS A 15 3.89 6.15 17.65
C CYS A 15 4.13 5.10 16.54
N TYR A 16 3.27 5.05 15.52
CA TYR A 16 3.49 4.16 14.37
C TYR A 16 4.73 4.54 13.57
N VAL A 17 4.95 5.82 13.28
CA VAL A 17 6.18 6.27 12.60
C VAL A 17 7.42 5.83 13.37
N ALA A 18 7.46 6.05 14.69
CA ALA A 18 8.57 5.63 15.53
C ALA A 18 8.75 4.11 15.55
N ALA A 19 7.66 3.34 15.74
CA ALA A 19 7.71 1.89 15.78
C ALA A 19 8.19 1.28 14.46
N VAL A 20 7.65 1.76 13.34
CA VAL A 20 8.07 1.34 11.99
C VAL A 20 9.55 1.65 11.78
N GLY A 21 10.01 2.86 12.14
CA GLY A 21 11.42 3.24 12.00
C GLY A 21 12.36 2.37 12.83
N LEU A 22 11.99 2.06 14.08
CA LEU A 22 12.81 1.22 14.97
C LEU A 22 12.87 -0.25 14.51
N VAL A 23 11.76 -0.79 14.01
CA VAL A 23 11.64 -2.21 13.66
C VAL A 23 11.96 -2.46 12.18
N TRP A 24 12.19 -1.44 11.36
CA TRP A 24 12.39 -1.56 9.91
C TRP A 24 13.47 -2.56 9.51
N ARG A 25 14.60 -2.60 10.23
CA ARG A 25 15.72 -3.52 9.93
C ARG A 25 15.48 -4.96 10.43
N SER A 26 14.40 -5.21 11.16
CA SER A 26 14.09 -6.53 11.69
C SER A 26 13.58 -7.47 10.60
N PRO A 27 14.02 -8.75 10.56
CA PRO A 27 13.50 -9.73 9.61
C PRO A 27 12.02 -10.05 9.84
N VAL A 28 11.50 -9.82 11.06
CA VAL A 28 10.07 -9.99 11.38
C VAL A 28 9.21 -8.98 10.62
N PHE A 29 9.78 -7.85 10.22
CA PHE A 29 9.08 -6.77 9.52
C PHE A 29 8.96 -6.99 8.00
N LYS A 30 9.65 -8.01 7.48
CA LYS A 30 9.68 -8.37 6.06
C LYS A 30 8.31 -8.46 5.36
N PRO A 31 7.25 -9.08 5.91
CA PRO A 31 5.94 -9.09 5.24
C PRO A 31 5.36 -7.68 5.01
N PHE A 32 5.62 -6.74 5.92
CA PHE A 32 5.17 -5.36 5.79
C PHE A 32 5.97 -4.58 4.75
N LYS A 33 7.24 -4.91 4.57
CA LYS A 33 8.04 -4.36 3.46
C LYS A 33 7.60 -4.90 2.10
N LEU A 34 7.26 -6.18 2.02
CA LEU A 34 6.72 -6.75 0.78
C LEU A 34 5.40 -6.08 0.38
N TRP A 35 4.58 -5.69 1.36
CA TRP A 35 3.39 -4.88 1.11
C TRP A 35 3.74 -3.53 0.48
N THR A 36 4.73 -2.83 1.02
CA THR A 36 5.12 -1.52 0.48
C THR A 36 5.73 -1.64 -0.92
N THR A 37 6.53 -2.68 -1.19
CA THR A 37 7.03 -2.99 -2.53
C THR A 37 5.89 -3.32 -3.50
N LEU A 38 4.87 -4.07 -3.05
CA LEU A 38 3.70 -4.37 -3.86
C LEU A 38 2.96 -3.09 -4.29
N MET A 39 2.78 -2.15 -3.36
CA MET A 39 2.15 -0.85 -3.65
C MET A 39 3.04 0.04 -4.54
N HIS A 40 4.36 -0.08 -4.44
CA HIS A 40 5.32 0.57 -5.35
C HIS A 40 5.14 0.05 -6.78
N GLU A 41 5.15 -1.26 -6.98
CA GLU A 41 4.97 -1.89 -8.29
C GLU A 41 3.56 -1.65 -8.85
N PHE A 42 2.54 -1.70 -8.00
CA PHE A 42 1.19 -1.33 -8.40
C PHE A 42 1.13 0.11 -8.93
N SER A 43 1.91 1.02 -8.34
CA SER A 43 1.98 2.41 -8.82
C SER A 43 2.69 2.55 -10.17
N HIS A 44 3.73 1.75 -10.43
CA HIS A 44 4.29 1.62 -11.78
C HIS A 44 3.26 1.12 -12.78
N ALA A 45 2.48 0.10 -12.42
CA ALA A 45 1.42 -0.45 -13.26
C ALA A 45 0.33 0.60 -13.56
N CYS A 46 -0.09 1.37 -12.55
CA CYS A 46 -1.00 2.50 -12.72
C CYS A 46 -0.43 3.56 -13.67
N GLY A 47 0.84 3.95 -13.51
CA GLY A 47 1.51 4.90 -14.40
C GLY A 47 1.59 4.41 -15.85
N ALA A 48 1.87 3.12 -16.04
CA ALA A 48 1.91 2.51 -17.37
C ALA A 48 0.52 2.50 -18.02
N TRP A 49 -0.51 2.17 -17.24
CA TRP A 49 -1.89 2.17 -17.71
C TRP A 49 -2.41 3.58 -18.03
N LEU A 50 -2.14 4.57 -17.17
CA LEU A 50 -2.51 5.98 -17.38
C LEU A 50 -1.86 6.59 -18.62
N THR A 51 -0.68 6.10 -18.99
CA THR A 51 0.01 6.50 -20.22
C THR A 51 -0.39 5.65 -21.43
N CYS A 52 -1.51 4.93 -21.34
CA CYS A 52 -2.09 4.10 -22.39
C CYS A 52 -1.18 2.96 -22.86
N ASN A 53 -0.38 2.39 -21.95
CA ASN A 53 0.35 1.14 -22.20
C ASN A 53 -0.34 -0.06 -21.53
N LYS A 54 -0.01 -1.26 -22.01
CA LYS A 54 -0.59 -2.50 -21.51
C LYS A 54 0.32 -3.11 -20.44
N VAL A 55 -0.18 -3.24 -19.21
CA VAL A 55 0.49 -4.01 -18.15
C VAL A 55 0.32 -5.50 -18.43
N THR A 56 1.41 -6.26 -18.42
CA THR A 56 1.42 -7.70 -18.73
C THR A 56 1.71 -8.59 -17.51
N GLY A 57 2.25 -8.03 -16.44
CA GLY A 57 2.54 -8.75 -15.20
C GLY A 57 3.08 -7.83 -14.12
N ILE A 58 2.94 -8.25 -12.86
CA ILE A 58 3.52 -7.61 -11.68
C ILE A 58 4.19 -8.73 -10.89
N GLU A 59 5.44 -8.51 -10.49
CA GLU A 59 6.24 -9.44 -9.69
C GLU A 59 6.77 -8.71 -8.45
N VAL A 60 6.80 -9.43 -7.33
CA VAL A 60 7.43 -8.98 -6.08
C VAL A 60 8.22 -10.17 -5.58
N HIS A 61 9.44 -9.93 -5.08
CA HIS A 61 10.38 -10.98 -4.73
C HIS A 61 10.70 -10.96 -3.23
N TRP A 62 11.17 -12.09 -2.69
CA TRP A 62 11.54 -12.19 -1.28
C TRP A 62 12.73 -11.32 -0.87
N ASN A 63 13.45 -10.72 -1.81
CA ASN A 63 14.54 -9.77 -1.54
C ASN A 63 14.05 -8.31 -1.49
N GLU A 64 12.74 -8.09 -1.30
CA GLU A 64 12.11 -6.75 -1.21
C GLU A 64 12.10 -5.99 -2.55
N GLY A 65 12.60 -6.59 -3.64
CA GLY A 65 12.52 -6.06 -4.99
C GLY A 65 11.20 -6.40 -5.70
N GLY A 66 10.91 -5.68 -6.77
CA GLY A 66 9.74 -5.91 -7.62
C GLY A 66 10.04 -5.60 -9.08
N LEU A 67 9.15 -6.08 -9.95
CA LEU A 67 9.22 -5.81 -11.37
C LEU A 67 7.82 -5.75 -11.99
N THR A 68 7.50 -4.60 -12.57
CA THR A 68 6.28 -4.41 -13.36
C THR A 68 6.56 -4.56 -14.85
N HIS A 69 5.93 -5.56 -15.47
CA HIS A 69 6.03 -5.80 -16.91
C HIS A 69 4.94 -5.03 -17.66
N TRP A 70 5.33 -4.25 -18.65
CA TRP A 70 4.39 -3.49 -19.49
C TRP A 70 4.89 -3.39 -20.94
N GLN A 71 3.95 -3.23 -21.88
CA GLN A 71 4.20 -3.23 -23.32
C GLN A 71 3.42 -2.11 -24.00
N GLY A 72 4.00 -1.53 -25.05
CA GLY A 72 3.40 -0.47 -25.86
C GLY A 72 4.21 -0.21 -27.13
N ASP A 73 3.81 0.80 -27.90
CA ASP A 73 4.60 1.32 -29.03
C ASP A 73 5.90 1.94 -28.50
N THR A 74 7.05 1.62 -29.13
CA THR A 74 8.38 2.12 -28.77
C THR A 74 8.42 3.63 -28.49
N ARG A 75 7.74 4.44 -29.32
CA ARG A 75 7.66 5.90 -29.11
C ARG A 75 6.89 6.27 -27.84
N ARG A 76 5.77 5.60 -27.60
CA ARG A 76 4.96 5.79 -26.39
C ARG A 76 5.70 5.34 -25.15
N MET A 77 6.32 4.17 -25.19
CA MET A 77 7.09 3.63 -24.06
C MET A 77 8.23 4.56 -23.65
N THR A 78 8.90 5.18 -24.63
CA THR A 78 9.99 6.12 -24.35
C THR A 78 9.49 7.34 -23.57
N MET A 79 8.35 7.92 -23.98
CA MET A 79 7.75 9.05 -23.27
C MET A 79 7.17 8.63 -21.91
N SER A 80 6.48 7.50 -21.86
CA SER A 80 5.86 6.96 -20.65
C SER A 80 6.88 6.64 -19.57
N LYS A 81 8.11 6.28 -19.92
CA LYS A 81 9.18 5.98 -18.97
C LYS A 81 9.43 7.14 -17.99
N HIS A 82 9.29 8.39 -18.43
CA HIS A 82 9.43 9.57 -17.57
C HIS A 82 8.34 9.69 -16.50
N VAL A 83 7.19 9.05 -16.71
CA VAL A 83 6.07 9.03 -15.76
C VAL A 83 6.09 7.74 -14.94
N VAL A 84 6.32 6.60 -15.60
CA VAL A 84 6.29 5.27 -14.97
C VAL A 84 7.39 5.12 -13.94
N LEU A 85 8.64 5.52 -14.23
CA LEU A 85 9.76 5.35 -13.29
C LEU A 85 9.57 6.09 -11.96
N PRO A 86 9.20 7.39 -11.92
CA PRO A 86 8.95 8.04 -10.64
C PRO A 86 7.63 7.60 -9.99
N ALA A 87 6.71 6.97 -10.73
CA ALA A 87 5.39 6.59 -10.21
C ALA A 87 5.48 5.59 -9.05
N GLY A 88 6.51 4.75 -8.96
CA GLY A 88 6.69 3.82 -7.82
C GLY A 88 6.84 4.57 -6.49
N TYR A 89 7.86 5.42 -6.39
CA TYR A 89 8.16 6.22 -5.19
C TYR A 89 7.09 7.28 -4.89
N LEU A 90 6.63 8.00 -5.91
CA LEU A 90 5.59 9.01 -5.72
C LEU A 90 4.25 8.38 -5.38
N GLY A 91 3.90 7.27 -6.05
CA GLY A 91 2.65 6.55 -5.84
C GLY A 91 2.58 5.90 -4.47
N SER A 92 3.63 5.20 -4.02
CA SER A 92 3.68 4.63 -2.67
C SER A 92 3.47 5.70 -1.59
N THR A 93 4.15 6.85 -1.70
CA THR A 93 3.96 7.98 -0.79
C THR A 93 2.53 8.53 -0.85
N LEU A 94 1.99 8.70 -2.06
CA LEU A 94 0.63 9.20 -2.30
C LEU A 94 -0.41 8.27 -1.67
N TRP A 95 -0.33 6.96 -1.92
CA TRP A 95 -1.21 5.97 -1.30
C TRP A 95 -1.11 6.01 0.22
N GLY A 96 0.10 6.15 0.77
CA GLY A 96 0.31 6.28 2.20
C GLY A 96 -0.42 7.48 2.80
N VAL A 97 -0.20 8.67 2.24
CA VAL A 97 -0.81 9.92 2.72
C VAL A 97 -2.33 9.90 2.54
N LEU A 98 -2.84 9.46 1.39
CA LEU A 98 -4.28 9.36 1.15
C LEU A 98 -4.97 8.42 2.14
N THR A 99 -4.34 7.29 2.46
CA THR A 99 -4.87 6.35 3.46
C THR A 99 -4.81 6.93 4.87
N ILE A 100 -3.76 7.67 5.24
CA ILE A 100 -3.69 8.35 6.54
C ILE A 100 -4.80 9.39 6.66
N LEU A 101 -5.04 10.18 5.61
CA LEU A 101 -6.06 11.23 5.61
C LEU A 101 -7.48 10.67 5.62
N SER A 102 -7.72 9.51 5.00
CA SER A 102 -9.06 8.91 4.92
C SER A 102 -9.57 8.43 6.28
N VAL A 103 -8.68 8.15 7.24
CA VAL A 103 -9.01 7.79 8.62
C VAL A 103 -9.70 8.93 9.39
N SER A 104 -9.68 10.17 8.88
CA SER A 104 -10.40 11.29 9.49
C SER A 104 -11.92 11.15 9.49
N ASN A 105 -12.49 10.24 8.68
CA ASN A 105 -13.93 10.04 8.56
C ASN A 105 -14.26 8.58 8.25
N TYR A 106 -15.30 8.03 8.91
CA TYR A 106 -15.64 6.61 8.80
C TYR A 106 -16.03 6.22 7.38
N GLY A 107 -16.74 7.08 6.66
CA GLY A 107 -17.10 6.86 5.27
C GLY A 107 -15.86 6.80 4.36
N TRP A 108 -14.93 7.74 4.50
CA TRP A 108 -13.70 7.77 3.71
C TRP A 108 -12.80 6.57 4.01
N ALA A 109 -12.62 6.21 5.29
CA ALA A 109 -11.85 5.04 5.70
C ALA A 109 -12.39 3.75 5.07
N ARG A 110 -13.71 3.54 5.11
CA ARG A 110 -14.38 2.39 4.49
C ARG A 110 -14.18 2.32 2.98
N VAL A 111 -14.31 3.46 2.29
CA VAL A 111 -14.04 3.57 0.83
C VAL A 111 -12.58 3.24 0.54
N THR A 112 -11.63 3.80 1.29
CA THR A 112 -10.20 3.50 1.12
C THR A 112 -9.90 2.02 1.34
N GLY A 113 -10.51 1.38 2.35
CA GLY A 113 -10.39 -0.05 2.57
C GLY A 113 -10.83 -0.87 1.35
N CYS A 114 -11.97 -0.52 0.74
CA CYS A 114 -12.44 -1.13 -0.50
C CYS A 114 -11.49 -0.90 -1.69
N VAL A 115 -10.95 0.31 -1.83
CA VAL A 115 -9.98 0.65 -2.90
C VAL A 115 -8.70 -0.17 -2.75
N MET A 116 -8.15 -0.25 -1.54
CA MET A 116 -6.92 -1.03 -1.27
C MET A 116 -7.16 -2.53 -1.46
N LEU A 117 -8.32 -3.05 -1.04
CA LEU A 117 -8.72 -4.44 -1.31
C LEU A 117 -8.81 -4.70 -2.82
N THR A 118 -9.39 -3.77 -3.58
CA THR A 118 -9.48 -3.88 -5.04
C THR A 118 -8.09 -3.90 -5.67
N ALA A 119 -7.18 -3.02 -5.21
CA ALA A 119 -5.78 -3.04 -5.65
C ALA A 119 -5.11 -4.39 -5.35
N CYS A 120 -5.36 -4.98 -4.17
CA CYS A 120 -4.86 -6.32 -3.82
C CYS A 120 -5.40 -7.40 -4.76
N VAL A 121 -6.70 -7.37 -5.08
CA VAL A 121 -7.33 -8.32 -5.99
C VAL A 121 -6.78 -8.18 -7.41
N ILE A 122 -6.54 -6.95 -7.89
CA ILE A 122 -5.91 -6.69 -9.18
C ILE A 122 -4.48 -7.25 -9.20
N CYS A 123 -3.67 -6.96 -8.17
CA CYS A 123 -2.32 -7.50 -8.06
C CYS A 123 -2.32 -9.03 -7.99
N LEU A 124 -3.27 -9.63 -7.26
CA LEU A 124 -3.44 -11.07 -7.18
C LEU A 124 -3.81 -11.68 -8.53
N ALA A 125 -4.70 -11.02 -9.29
CA ALA A 125 -5.05 -11.44 -10.64
C ALA A 125 -3.83 -11.40 -11.58
N TYR A 126 -3.00 -10.36 -11.50
CA TYR A 126 -1.74 -10.31 -12.25
C TYR A 126 -0.70 -11.32 -11.76
N ALA A 127 -0.68 -11.66 -10.47
CA ALA A 127 0.18 -12.72 -9.94
C ALA A 127 -0.20 -14.10 -10.50
N ILE A 128 -1.50 -14.39 -10.59
CA ILE A 128 -2.03 -15.69 -11.05
C ILE A 128 -1.96 -15.80 -12.58
N PHE A 129 -2.48 -14.80 -13.30
CA PHE A 129 -2.67 -14.86 -14.75
C PHE A 129 -1.61 -14.11 -15.56
N GLY A 130 -0.79 -13.27 -14.91
CA GLY A 130 0.22 -12.46 -15.60
C GLY A 130 1.37 -13.30 -16.16
N LYS A 131 2.06 -12.69 -17.12
CA LYS A 131 3.35 -13.20 -17.57
C LYS A 131 4.36 -12.92 -16.46
N SER A 132 4.96 -13.99 -15.96
CA SER A 132 5.98 -13.92 -14.94
C SER A 132 6.93 -15.11 -15.14
N ASN A 133 8.23 -14.82 -15.04
CA ASN A 133 9.30 -15.79 -15.23
C ASN A 133 9.89 -16.26 -13.89
N GLU A 134 9.50 -15.62 -12.78
CA GLU A 134 10.07 -15.84 -11.44
C GLU A 134 9.02 -16.32 -10.41
N GLU A 135 9.46 -16.55 -9.16
CA GLU A 135 8.62 -17.03 -8.07
C GLU A 135 7.51 -16.04 -7.69
N ARG A 136 6.25 -16.48 -7.80
CA ARG A 136 5.03 -15.67 -7.53
C ARG A 136 4.53 -15.76 -6.09
N THR A 137 5.06 -16.71 -5.32
CA THR A 137 4.67 -17.02 -3.94
C THR A 137 4.63 -15.79 -3.01
N PRO A 138 5.66 -14.91 -2.96
CA PRO A 138 5.63 -13.73 -2.08
C PRO A 138 4.50 -12.76 -2.42
N LEU A 139 4.27 -12.46 -3.70
CA LEU A 139 3.19 -11.57 -4.14
C LEU A 139 1.82 -12.14 -3.77
N ILE A 140 1.58 -13.42 -4.06
CA ILE A 140 0.32 -14.09 -3.74
C ILE A 140 0.08 -14.12 -2.23
N ALA A 141 1.09 -14.51 -1.44
CA ALA A 141 1.01 -14.55 0.01
C ALA A 141 0.71 -13.15 0.60
N CYS A 142 1.38 -12.12 0.08
CA CYS A 142 1.16 -10.73 0.49
C CYS A 142 -0.26 -10.26 0.15
N CYS A 143 -0.72 -10.48 -1.09
CA CYS A 143 -2.08 -10.15 -1.52
C CYS A 143 -3.15 -10.84 -0.67
N ILE A 144 -2.98 -12.14 -0.36
CA ILE A 144 -3.94 -12.89 0.45
C ILE A 144 -3.92 -12.39 1.90
N ALA A 145 -2.74 -12.22 2.50
CA ALA A 145 -2.62 -11.80 3.90
C ALA A 145 -3.18 -10.39 4.12
N PHE A 146 -2.72 -9.40 3.34
CA PHE A 146 -3.20 -8.02 3.47
C PHE A 146 -4.60 -7.84 2.90
N GLY A 147 -4.96 -8.56 1.84
CA GLY A 147 -6.33 -8.57 1.32
C GLY A 147 -7.33 -9.16 2.32
N ALA A 148 -6.97 -10.23 3.03
CA ALA A 148 -7.80 -10.76 4.11
C ALA A 148 -7.88 -9.79 5.29
N LEU A 149 -6.76 -9.19 5.72
CA LEU A 149 -6.74 -8.21 6.80
C LEU A 149 -7.63 -7.00 6.46
N LEU A 150 -7.35 -6.32 5.34
CA LEU A 150 -8.09 -5.13 4.92
C LEU A 150 -9.55 -5.46 4.57
N GLY A 151 -9.78 -6.59 3.90
CA GLY A 151 -11.11 -7.02 3.51
C GLY A 151 -11.97 -7.37 4.72
N THR A 152 -11.44 -8.13 5.68
CA THR A 152 -12.17 -8.44 6.92
C THR A 152 -12.45 -7.19 7.71
N THR A 153 -11.46 -6.34 8.01
CA THR A 153 -11.73 -5.12 8.79
C THR A 153 -12.69 -4.17 8.09
N THR A 154 -12.64 -4.07 6.76
CA THR A 154 -13.56 -3.24 5.98
C THR A 154 -14.98 -3.80 6.01
N VAL A 155 -15.16 -5.10 5.77
CA VAL A 155 -16.49 -5.75 5.82
C VAL A 155 -17.09 -5.68 7.22
N LEU A 156 -16.29 -5.92 8.26
CA LEU A 156 -16.75 -5.83 9.65
C LEU A 156 -17.16 -4.39 10.00
N SER A 157 -16.39 -3.38 9.55
CA SER A 157 -16.76 -1.97 9.69
C SER A 157 -18.04 -1.61 8.91
N TYR A 158 -18.29 -2.19 7.74
CA TYR A 158 -19.53 -1.94 6.99
C TYR A 158 -20.77 -2.65 7.57
N VAL A 159 -20.62 -3.90 8.01
CA VAL A 159 -21.75 -4.75 8.45
C VAL A 159 -22.08 -4.52 9.93
N MET A 160 -21.05 -4.34 10.76
CA MET A 160 -21.19 -4.23 12.21
C MET A 160 -20.82 -2.84 12.75
N GLY A 161 -20.17 -1.99 11.95
CA GLY A 161 -19.93 -0.60 12.32
C GLY A 161 -21.24 0.17 12.31
N GLY A 162 -21.39 1.09 13.27
CA GLY A 162 -22.61 1.86 13.49
C GLY A 162 -22.32 3.34 13.65
N ASP A 163 -23.37 4.16 13.64
CA ASP A 163 -23.27 5.61 13.88
C ASP A 163 -22.55 5.94 15.19
N PRO A 164 -21.92 7.13 15.29
CA PRO A 164 -21.22 7.58 16.50
C PRO A 164 -22.17 7.55 17.70
N GLY A 165 -21.97 6.55 18.59
CA GLY A 165 -22.83 6.27 19.75
C GLY A 165 -23.29 4.81 19.88
N SER A 166 -23.10 3.98 18.83
CA SER A 166 -23.39 2.54 18.89
C SER A 166 -22.34 1.78 19.71
N HIS A 167 -22.77 0.77 20.48
CA HIS A 167 -21.93 -0.08 21.34
C HIS A 167 -20.84 -0.87 20.57
N ASN A 168 -20.87 -0.86 19.24
CA ASN A 168 -20.00 -1.64 18.35
C ASN A 168 -18.90 -0.81 17.64
N HIS A 169 -18.49 0.32 18.22
CA HIS A 169 -17.48 1.23 17.65
C HIS A 169 -16.08 0.59 17.45
N ILE A 170 -15.82 -0.57 18.08
CA ILE A 170 -14.53 -1.26 18.00
C ILE A 170 -14.15 -1.66 16.57
N TRP A 171 -15.11 -2.01 15.71
CA TRP A 171 -14.83 -2.43 14.33
C TRP A 171 -14.34 -1.29 13.46
N ASP A 172 -14.89 -0.09 13.66
CA ASP A 172 -14.43 1.12 12.99
C ASP A 172 -13.04 1.53 13.48
N LEU A 173 -12.79 1.45 14.80
CA LEU A 173 -11.47 1.70 15.38
C LEU A 173 -10.41 0.72 14.88
N LEU A 174 -10.76 -0.55 14.69
CA LEU A 174 -9.86 -1.55 14.12
C LEU A 174 -9.51 -1.22 12.66
N LEU A 175 -10.50 -0.88 11.83
CA LEU A 175 -10.25 -0.45 10.46
C LEU A 175 -9.35 0.79 10.44
N TYR A 176 -9.62 1.77 11.30
CA TYR A 176 -8.82 2.99 11.43
C TYR A 176 -7.37 2.69 11.79
N SER A 177 -7.18 1.82 12.78
CA SER A 177 -5.85 1.44 13.24
C SER A 177 -5.06 0.72 12.15
N VAL A 178 -5.69 -0.21 11.43
CA VAL A 178 -5.07 -0.93 10.31
C VAL A 178 -4.73 0.01 9.16
N LEU A 179 -5.66 0.87 8.74
CA LEU A 179 -5.42 1.82 7.65
C LEU A 179 -4.35 2.83 8.03
N LEU A 180 -4.37 3.37 9.24
CA LEU A 180 -3.36 4.31 9.71
C LEU A 180 -1.96 3.66 9.73
N PHE A 181 -1.87 2.41 10.18
CA PHE A 181 -0.62 1.66 10.17
C PHE A 181 -0.13 1.40 8.73
N VAL A 182 -0.98 0.85 7.85
CA VAL A 182 -0.62 0.57 6.45
C VAL A 182 -0.30 1.83 5.67
N GLY A 183 -1.02 2.92 5.92
CA GLY A 183 -0.73 4.24 5.35
C GLY A 183 0.62 4.77 5.82
N THR A 184 0.96 4.61 7.10
CA THR A 184 2.27 4.99 7.65
C THR A 184 3.40 4.18 7.03
N LEU A 185 3.22 2.86 6.85
CA LEU A 185 4.18 1.99 6.16
C LEU A 185 4.50 2.52 4.76
N ASN A 186 3.46 2.76 3.95
CA ASN A 186 3.60 3.23 2.58
C ASN A 186 4.20 4.65 2.50
N ALA A 187 3.82 5.54 3.41
CA ALA A 187 4.35 6.91 3.45
C ALA A 187 5.85 6.94 3.79
N MET A 188 6.30 6.06 4.69
CA MET A 188 7.72 5.96 5.05
C MET A 188 8.55 5.22 4.01
N TYR A 189 7.96 4.26 3.29
CA TYR A 189 8.66 3.38 2.35
C TYR A 189 9.55 4.15 1.40
N ALA A 190 9.02 5.15 0.68
CA ALA A 190 9.79 5.87 -0.32
C ALA A 190 11.04 6.55 0.28
N THR A 191 10.96 7.05 1.51
CA THR A 191 12.11 7.68 2.16
C THR A 191 13.19 6.67 2.50
N VAL A 192 12.81 5.52 3.06
CA VAL A 192 13.76 4.50 3.47
C VAL A 192 14.37 3.79 2.27
N ASP A 193 13.55 3.48 1.27
CA ASP A 193 13.97 2.80 0.05
C ASP A 193 14.92 3.68 -0.79
N ILE A 194 14.67 4.99 -0.89
CA ILE A 194 15.63 5.94 -1.50
C ILE A 194 16.95 5.98 -0.72
N TYR A 195 16.91 6.00 0.61
CA TYR A 195 18.13 5.97 1.43
C TYR A 195 18.91 4.67 1.20
N ASP A 196 18.24 3.52 1.20
CA ASP A 196 18.86 2.23 0.99
C ASP A 196 19.45 2.12 -0.43
N ASP A 197 18.74 2.60 -1.45
CA ASP A 197 19.21 2.57 -2.85
C ASP A 197 20.36 3.56 -3.15
N THR A 198 20.40 4.73 -2.50
CA THR A 198 21.35 5.81 -2.85
C THR A 198 22.53 5.95 -1.90
N ILE A 199 22.34 5.70 -0.60
CA ILE A 199 23.35 5.96 0.44
C ILE A 199 23.90 4.65 1.00
N SER A 200 23.05 3.65 1.25
CA SER A 200 23.53 2.40 1.87
C SER A 200 24.39 1.52 0.95
N ARG A 201 24.30 1.75 -0.37
CA ARG A 201 25.04 1.02 -1.40
C ARG A 201 26.39 1.65 -1.80
N THR A 202 26.75 2.80 -1.21
CA THR A 202 28.07 3.45 -1.37
C THR A 202 29.01 3.05 -0.24
#